data_AF-A0A6B3Q942-F1
#
_entry.id   AF-A0A6B3Q942-F1
#
_cell.length_a   1.000
_cell.length_b   1.000
_cell.length_c   1.000
_cell.angle_alpha   90.00
_cell.angle_beta   90.00
_cell.angle_gamma   90.00
#
_symmetry.space_group_name_H-M   'P 1'
#
loop_
_entity.id
_entity.type
_entity.pdbx_description
1 polymer ?
#
loop_
_entity_poly.entity_id
_entity_poly.type
_entity_poly.pdbx_seq_one_letter_code
_entity_poly.pdbx_strand_id
1 'polypeptide(L)'
;QEYGKLLYQIWKKKNKKSFYSWKMDETYIKIKGKWHYLYQSIDADGLTLDIWLRKKRDTQAAYAFLKRLVKQFDEPKVVVTDKAP
;
A
#
# COMPACT_ATOMS: atom_id res chain seq x y z
N GLN A 1 0.84 -15.47 -14.67
CA GLN A 1 -0.27 -14.65 -14.10
C GLN A 1 -0.16 -13.25 -14.73
N GLU A 2 -0.53 -13.09 -16.01
CA GLU A 2 -0.13 -11.92 -16.83
C GLU A 2 -1.19 -10.81 -16.94
N TYR A 3 -2.45 -11.09 -16.63
CA TYR A 3 -3.54 -10.13 -16.81
C TYR A 3 -3.65 -9.07 -15.71
N GLY A 4 -3.10 -9.33 -14.52
CA GLY A 4 -3.22 -8.42 -13.37
C GLY A 4 -2.61 -7.04 -13.64
N LYS A 5 -1.43 -6.99 -14.27
CA LYS A 5 -0.76 -5.72 -14.61
C LYS A 5 -1.53 -4.94 -15.67
N LEU A 6 -2.06 -5.61 -16.70
CA LEU A 6 -2.77 -4.94 -17.79
C LEU A 6 -4.08 -4.32 -17.30
N LEU A 7 -4.89 -5.09 -16.57
CA LEU A 7 -6.14 -4.62 -15.96
C LEU A 7 -5.89 -3.46 -15.00
N TYR A 8 -4.83 -3.57 -14.20
CA TYR A 8 -4.41 -2.50 -13.30
C TYR A 8 -4.06 -1.20 -14.04
N GLN A 9 -3.33 -1.26 -15.17
CA GLN A 9 -2.99 -0.06 -15.94
C GLN A 9 -4.22 0.59 -16.59
N ILE A 10 -5.15 -0.22 -17.10
CA ILE A 10 -6.42 0.27 -17.67
C ILE A 10 -7.26 0.94 -16.58
N TRP A 11 -7.38 0.29 -15.42
CA TRP A 11 -8.10 0.83 -14.27
C TRP A 11 -7.44 2.12 -13.75
N LYS A 12 -6.11 2.14 -13.60
CA LYS A 12 -5.33 3.32 -13.18
C LYS A 12 -5.59 4.53 -14.07
N LYS A 13 -5.66 4.34 -15.40
CA LYS A 13 -6.01 5.42 -16.34
C LYS A 13 -7.43 5.95 -16.14
N LYS A 14 -8.39 5.08 -15.82
CA LYS A 14 -9.79 5.45 -15.60
C LYS A 14 -10.03 6.10 -14.23
N ASN A 15 -9.31 5.67 -13.19
CA ASN A 15 -9.55 6.05 -11.80
C ASN A 15 -8.46 6.96 -11.22
N LYS A 16 -8.04 7.96 -11.99
CA LYS A 16 -7.03 8.95 -11.55
C LYS A 16 -7.43 9.70 -10.27
N LYS A 17 -8.73 9.85 -10.00
CA LYS A 17 -9.22 10.55 -8.79
C LYS A 17 -9.12 9.72 -7.52
N SER A 18 -9.20 8.40 -7.64
CA SER A 18 -9.24 7.48 -6.51
C SER A 18 -7.91 7.44 -5.76
N PHE A 19 -6.81 7.69 -6.47
CA PHE A 19 -5.46 7.82 -5.90
C PHE A 19 -5.24 9.08 -5.05
N TYR A 20 -6.20 9.99 -4.90
CA TYR A 20 -5.98 11.18 -4.05
C TYR A 20 -6.17 10.91 -2.55
N SER A 21 -6.73 9.75 -2.16
CA SER A 21 -6.87 9.37 -0.76
C SER A 21 -6.39 7.96 -0.56
N TRP A 22 -5.40 7.79 0.33
CA TRP A 22 -4.82 6.49 0.64
C TRP A 22 -5.17 6.07 2.04
N LYS A 23 -5.50 4.80 2.22
CA LYS A 23 -5.50 4.15 3.51
C LYS A 23 -4.25 3.28 3.61
N MET A 24 -3.46 3.50 4.66
CA MET A 24 -2.27 2.73 4.98
C MET A 24 -2.52 1.95 6.27
N ASP A 25 -2.10 0.70 6.27
CA ASP A 25 -2.30 -0.21 7.39
C ASP A 25 -1.03 -1.03 7.64
N GLU A 26 -0.71 -1.23 8.91
CA GLU A 26 0.40 -2.07 9.38
C GLU A 26 -0.22 -3.24 10.16
N THR A 27 -0.12 -4.43 9.59
CA THR A 27 -0.62 -5.66 10.22
C THR A 27 0.48 -6.69 10.37
N TYR A 28 0.25 -7.75 11.13
CA TYR A 28 1.20 -8.83 11.37
C TYR A 28 0.63 -10.16 10.84
N ILE A 29 1.40 -10.84 9.99
CA ILE A 29 1.00 -12.12 9.39
C ILE A 29 2.00 -13.22 9.68
N LYS A 30 1.52 -14.46 9.83
CA LYS A 30 2.35 -15.62 10.14
C LYS A 30 2.70 -16.36 8.86
N ILE A 31 3.97 -16.39 8.49
CA ILE A 31 4.50 -17.09 7.31
C ILE A 31 5.47 -18.16 7.79
N LYS A 32 5.18 -19.42 7.47
CA LYS A 32 6.00 -20.59 7.85
C LYS A 32 6.37 -20.60 9.35
N GLY A 33 5.38 -20.34 10.20
CA GLY A 33 5.56 -20.33 11.66
C GLY A 33 6.15 -19.05 12.25
N LYS A 34 6.60 -18.09 11.43
CA LYS A 34 7.24 -16.84 11.90
C LYS A 34 6.35 -15.63 11.62
N TRP A 35 6.24 -14.73 12.60
CA TRP A 35 5.53 -13.46 12.46
C TRP A 35 6.34 -12.48 11.59
N HIS A 36 5.63 -11.79 10.70
CA HIS A 36 6.15 -10.77 9.81
C HIS A 36 5.21 -9.56 9.83
N TYR A 37 5.79 -8.39 9.65
CA TYR A 37 5.05 -7.14 9.51
C TYR A 37 4.69 -6.94 8.04
N LEU A 38 3.44 -6.57 7.79
CA LEU A 38 2.89 -6.31 6.48
C LEU A 38 2.41 -4.86 6.46
N TYR A 39 3.02 -4.07 5.59
CA TYR A 39 2.54 -2.76 5.23
C TYR A 39 1.66 -2.92 3.99
N GLN A 40 0.41 -2.50 4.06
CA GLN A 40 -0.47 -2.48 2.91
C GLN A 40 -1.03 -1.08 2.69
N SER A 41 -1.20 -0.70 1.44
CA SER A 41 -1.88 0.53 1.08
C SER A 41 -2.95 0.26 0.04
N ILE A 42 -4.12 0.82 0.30
CA ILE A 42 -5.27 0.80 -0.59
C ILE A 42 -5.72 2.23 -0.86
N ASP A 43 -6.33 2.48 -2.01
CA ASP A 43 -6.98 3.76 -2.27
C ASP A 43 -8.41 3.81 -1.73
N ALA A 44 -9.08 4.95 -1.95
CA ALA A 44 -10.45 5.18 -1.52
C ALA A 44 -11.48 4.21 -2.12
N ASP A 45 -11.19 3.63 -3.30
CA ASP A 45 -12.07 2.67 -3.96
C ASP A 45 -11.77 1.22 -3.53
N GLY A 46 -10.85 1.04 -2.59
CA GLY A 46 -10.45 -0.26 -2.06
C GLY A 46 -9.46 -1.02 -2.95
N LEU A 47 -8.85 -0.35 -3.93
CA LEU A 47 -7.84 -0.99 -4.78
C LEU A 47 -6.47 -0.97 -4.12
N THR A 48 -5.79 -2.12 -4.13
CA THR A 48 -4.44 -2.24 -3.58
C THR A 48 -3.44 -1.45 -4.41
N LEU A 49 -2.85 -0.44 -3.78
CA LEU A 49 -1.76 0.35 -4.34
C LEU A 49 -0.47 -0.44 -4.29
N ASP A 50 -0.16 -0.98 -3.10
CA ASP A 50 1.08 -1.68 -2.85
C ASP A 50 1.06 -2.48 -1.54
N ILE A 51 1.94 -3.48 -1.44
CA ILE A 51 2.12 -4.31 -0.27
C ILE A 51 3.62 -4.52 -0.03
N TRP A 52 4.06 -4.39 1.22
CA TRP A 52 5.45 -4.62 1.62
C TRP A 52 5.55 -5.47 2.89
N LEU A 53 6.16 -6.64 2.75
CA LEU A 53 6.46 -7.57 3.85
C LEU A 53 7.85 -7.33 4.46
N ARG A 54 7.93 -7.31 5.79
CA ARG A 54 9.16 -7.20 6.58
C ARG A 54 9.21 -8.20 7.73
N LYS A 55 10.41 -8.63 8.13
CA LYS A 55 10.61 -9.53 9.28
C LYS A 55 10.53 -8.82 10.64
N LYS A 56 10.75 -7.51 10.67
CA LYS A 56 10.77 -6.67 11.88
C LYS A 56 9.97 -5.40 11.64
N ARG A 57 9.44 -4.81 12.71
CA ARG A 57 8.82 -3.48 12.70
C ARG A 57 9.91 -2.45 12.49
N ASP A 58 9.73 -1.58 11.51
CA ASP A 58 10.75 -0.60 11.15
C ASP A 58 10.09 0.68 10.64
N THR A 59 10.26 1.76 11.38
CA THR A 59 9.74 3.09 11.01
C THR A 59 10.38 3.60 9.72
N GLN A 60 11.65 3.24 9.46
CA GLN A 60 12.33 3.59 8.22
C GLN A 60 11.74 2.82 7.04
N ALA A 61 11.30 1.57 7.25
CA ALA A 61 10.59 0.80 6.23
C ALA A 61 9.22 1.43 5.92
N ALA A 62 8.47 1.87 6.92
CA ALA A 62 7.20 2.57 6.72
C ALA A 62 7.39 3.87 5.92
N TYR A 63 8.41 4.66 6.24
CA TYR A 63 8.74 5.88 5.49
C TYR A 63 9.17 5.57 4.04
N ALA A 64 10.02 4.56 3.85
CA ALA A 64 10.43 4.13 2.52
C ALA A 64 9.23 3.63 1.69
N PHE A 65 8.25 2.97 2.34
CA PHE A 65 7.03 2.48 1.70
C PHE A 65 6.18 3.64 1.19
N LEU A 66 5.93 4.64 2.05
CA LEU A 66 5.22 5.84 1.66
C LEU A 66 5.93 6.58 0.52
N LYS A 67 7.26 6.76 0.62
CA LYS A 67 8.06 7.40 -0.43
C LYS A 67 7.97 6.67 -1.77
N ARG A 68 7.92 5.33 -1.75
CA ARG A 68 7.73 4.52 -2.96
C ARG A 68 6.36 4.77 -3.59
N LEU A 69 5.31 4.84 -2.78
CA LEU A 69 3.94 5.12 -3.23
C LEU A 69 3.84 6.51 -3.87
N VAL A 70 4.37 7.55 -3.21
CA VAL A 70 4.39 8.92 -3.76
C VAL A 70 5.11 8.99 -5.10
N LYS A 71 6.22 8.27 -5.26
CA LYS A 71 6.94 8.22 -6.54
C LYS A 71 6.11 7.55 -7.67
N GLN A 72 5.20 6.65 -7.34
CA GLN A 72 4.45 5.86 -8.31
C GLN A 72 3.04 6.42 -8.62
N PHE A 73 2.44 7.11 -7.66
CA PHE A 73 1.05 7.56 -7.69
C PHE A 73 0.89 9.07 -7.49
N ASP A 74 2.01 9.80 -7.42
CA ASP A 74 2.08 11.20 -7.01
C ASP A 74 1.63 11.42 -5.55
N GLU A 75 1.66 12.67 -5.10
CA GLU A 75 1.33 13.01 -3.71
C GLU A 75 -0.18 12.84 -3.44
N PRO A 76 -0.56 12.08 -2.39
CA PRO A 76 -1.96 11.96 -2.00
C PRO A 76 -2.45 13.27 -1.39
N LYS A 77 -3.73 13.58 -1.55
CA LYS A 77 -4.37 14.67 -0.82
C LYS A 77 -4.64 14.30 0.64
N VAL A 78 -4.92 13.02 0.90
CA VAL A 78 -5.25 12.51 2.23
C VAL A 78 -4.57 11.16 2.44
N VAL A 79 -3.93 11.00 3.61
CA VAL A 79 -3.42 9.71 4.07
C VAL A 79 -4.11 9.37 5.38
N VAL A 80 -4.79 8.23 5.40
CA VAL A 80 -5.46 7.67 6.57
C VAL A 80 -4.61 6.50 7.05
N THR A 81 -4.11 6.59 8.27
CA THR A 81 -3.41 5.50 8.95
C THR A 81 -4.27 5.00 10.09
N ASP A 82 -4.32 3.69 10.30
CA ASP A 82 -4.94 3.17 11.52
C ASP A 82 -4.11 3.59 12.75
N LYS A 83 -4.77 3.77 13.90
CA LYS A 83 -4.05 3.95 15.16
C LYS A 83 -3.45 2.61 15.52
N ALA A 84 -2.14 2.49 15.32
CA ALA A 84 -1.40 1.40 15.94
C ALA A 84 -1.65 1.46 17.46
N PRO A 85 -2.02 0.35 18.11
CA PRO A 85 -2.22 0.30 19.56
C PRO A 85 -0.93 0.60 20.34
#